data_AF-A0A937U9R9-F1
#
_entry.id   AF-A0A937U9R9-F1
#
_cell.length_a   1.000
_cell.length_b   1.000
_cell.length_c   1.000
_cell.angle_alpha   90.00
_cell.angle_beta   90.00
_cell.angle_gamma   90.00
#
_symmetry.space_group_name_H-M   'P 1'
#
loop_
_entity.id
_entity.type
_entity.pdbx_description
1 polymer ?
#
loop_
_entity_poly.entity_id
_entity_poly.type
_entity_poly.pdbx_seq_one_letter_code
_entity_poly.pdbx_strand_id
1 'polypeptide(L)'
;MRNYFRYKDSHRTVNGVKQKRCTICEKWKTESDFNTDRARKDGLRSRCKDCNSEYERKLKRNRRKGDAREYLRFEQRHRTVRGVKQKLCSRCKEWKDESHFPRNSRLRDGLCSYCKECARKRYERMKKPGGRRYLKYEDRHRVVDGVKQKFCRKCKRWKDETAFYKNRSAKDGLKDWCKKCSYTPTGKSRKK
;
A
#
# COMPACT_ATOMS: atom_id res chain seq x y z
N MET A 1 -0.18 -4.56 -1.03
CA MET A 1 -0.72 -5.84 -1.52
C MET A 1 -1.17 -6.62 -0.29
N ARG A 2 -2.44 -7.01 -0.20
CA ARG A 2 -2.93 -7.86 0.90
C ARG A 2 -2.44 -9.29 0.56
N ASN A 3 -1.60 -9.88 1.40
CA ASN A 3 -1.21 -11.28 1.26
C ASN A 3 -2.46 -12.13 1.52
N TYR A 4 -3.11 -12.58 0.46
CA TYR A 4 -4.22 -13.53 0.55
C TYR A 4 -3.60 -14.91 0.81
N PHE A 5 -3.30 -15.20 2.08
CA PHE A 5 -3.10 -16.60 2.49
C PHE A 5 -4.39 -17.36 2.15
N ARG A 6 -4.30 -18.55 1.55
CA ARG A 6 -5.50 -19.37 1.34
C ARG A 6 -6.05 -19.73 2.72
N TYR A 7 -7.37 -19.90 2.82
CA TYR A 7 -8.02 -20.20 4.10
C TYR A 7 -7.39 -21.43 4.79
N LYS A 8 -7.09 -22.47 4.01
CA LYS A 8 -6.41 -23.71 4.45
C LYS A 8 -4.98 -23.48 4.97
N ASP A 9 -4.30 -22.42 4.52
CA ASP A 9 -2.93 -22.10 4.95
C ASP A 9 -2.89 -21.31 6.28
N SER A 10 -4.06 -20.91 6.78
CA SER A 10 -4.21 -20.05 7.96
C SER A 10 -5.17 -20.58 9.02
N HIS A 11 -5.91 -21.67 8.73
CA HIS A 11 -6.81 -22.35 9.66
C HIS A 11 -6.56 -23.85 9.62
N ARG A 12 -6.59 -24.50 10.79
CA ARG A 12 -6.51 -25.96 10.93
C ARG A 12 -7.34 -26.41 12.12
N THR A 13 -7.67 -27.69 12.17
CA THR A 13 -8.27 -28.33 13.35
C THR A 13 -7.31 -29.39 13.85
N VAL A 14 -6.90 -29.32 15.11
CA VAL A 14 -6.03 -30.31 15.75
C VAL A 14 -6.78 -30.82 16.97
N ASN A 15 -7.02 -32.13 17.03
CA ASN A 15 -7.76 -32.78 18.13
C ASN A 15 -9.12 -32.10 18.41
N GLY A 16 -9.88 -31.78 17.36
CA GLY A 16 -11.17 -31.09 17.46
C GLY A 16 -11.09 -29.58 17.72
N VAL A 17 -9.91 -29.04 18.04
CA VAL A 17 -9.74 -27.62 18.34
C VAL A 17 -9.40 -26.82 17.08
N LYS A 18 -10.23 -25.82 16.77
CA LYS A 18 -9.97 -24.86 15.68
C LYS A 18 -8.81 -23.93 16.06
N GLN A 19 -7.82 -23.88 15.19
CA GLN A 19 -6.64 -23.05 15.35
C GLN A 19 -6.44 -22.16 14.13
N LYS A 20 -5.91 -20.96 14.38
CA LYS A 20 -5.56 -19.97 13.38
C LYS A 20 -4.08 -19.61 13.49
N ARG A 21 -3.40 -19.47 12.35
CA ARG A 21 -1.99 -19.05 12.31
C ARG A 21 -1.88 -17.51 12.38
N CYS A 22 -1.13 -17.00 13.34
CA CYS A 22 -0.85 -15.57 13.46
C CYS A 22 0.07 -15.09 12.32
N THR A 23 -0.30 -14.05 11.58
CA THR A 23 0.52 -13.53 10.45
C THR A 23 1.78 -12.76 10.89
N ILE A 24 2.03 -12.61 12.20
CA ILE A 24 3.17 -11.86 12.75
C ILE A 24 4.18 -12.80 13.39
N CYS A 25 3.75 -13.63 14.36
CA CYS A 25 4.63 -14.59 15.04
C CYS A 25 4.58 -15.99 14.44
N GLU A 26 3.72 -16.23 13.44
CA GLU A 26 3.56 -17.48 12.71
C GLU A 26 3.16 -18.72 13.53
N LYS A 27 2.91 -18.55 14.83
CA LYS A 27 2.40 -19.59 15.72
C LYS A 27 0.93 -19.89 15.43
N TRP A 28 0.58 -21.17 15.52
CA TRP A 28 -0.79 -21.64 15.56
C TRP A 28 -1.35 -21.44 16.95
N LYS A 29 -2.52 -20.80 17.00
CA LYS A 29 -3.16 -20.36 18.24
C LYS A 29 -4.65 -20.64 18.16
N THR A 30 -5.32 -20.77 19.29
CA THR A 30 -6.77 -21.00 19.31
C THR A 30 -7.51 -19.74 18.85
N GLU A 31 -8.78 -19.88 18.48
CA GLU A 31 -9.61 -18.72 18.10
C GLU A 31 -9.69 -17.66 19.22
N SER A 32 -9.64 -18.08 20.49
CA SER A 32 -9.65 -17.21 21.67
C SER A 32 -8.41 -16.30 21.79
N ASP A 33 -7.30 -16.66 21.15
CA ASP A 33 -6.07 -15.86 21.11
C ASP A 33 -6.15 -14.69 20.11
N PHE A 34 -7.25 -14.54 19.39
CA PHE A 34 -7.45 -13.48 18.41
C PHE A 34 -8.57 -12.54 18.85
N ASN A 35 -8.43 -11.26 18.52
CA ASN A 35 -9.51 -10.29 18.67
C ASN A 35 -10.52 -10.44 17.53
N THR A 36 -11.76 -10.08 17.78
CA THR A 36 -12.81 -10.10 16.76
C THR A 36 -12.59 -9.01 15.70
N ASP A 37 -13.00 -9.31 14.47
CA ASP A 37 -12.94 -8.43 13.31
C ASP A 37 -14.04 -8.84 12.32
N ARG A 38 -15.22 -8.22 12.48
CA ARG A 38 -16.43 -8.52 11.68
C ARG A 38 -16.25 -8.26 10.17
N ALA A 39 -15.21 -7.51 9.78
CA ALA A 39 -14.90 -7.29 8.38
C ALA A 39 -14.20 -8.49 7.71
N ARG A 40 -13.80 -9.52 8.48
CA ARG A 40 -13.17 -10.74 7.95
C ARG A 40 -14.13 -11.91 7.91
N LYS A 41 -13.88 -12.81 6.96
CA LYS A 41 -14.68 -14.02 6.71
C LYS A 41 -14.81 -14.93 7.94
N ASP A 42 -13.74 -15.04 8.73
CA ASP A 42 -13.66 -15.86 9.94
C ASP A 42 -13.97 -15.06 11.21
N GLY A 43 -14.32 -13.77 11.10
CA GLY A 43 -14.65 -12.94 12.26
C GLY A 43 -13.48 -12.62 13.19
N LEU A 44 -12.25 -13.02 12.86
CA LEU A 44 -11.07 -12.86 13.71
C LEU A 44 -9.96 -12.01 13.06
N ARG A 45 -9.13 -11.39 13.90
CA ARG A 45 -7.94 -10.68 13.44
C ARG A 45 -6.92 -11.63 12.84
N SER A 46 -6.12 -11.14 11.88
CA SER A 46 -5.03 -11.95 11.30
C SER A 46 -3.81 -12.12 12.23
N ARG A 47 -3.73 -11.31 13.28
CA ARG A 47 -2.66 -11.35 14.29
C ARG A 47 -3.27 -11.67 15.65
N CYS A 48 -2.55 -12.43 16.46
CA CYS A 48 -2.99 -12.76 17.82
C CYS A 48 -2.98 -11.53 18.74
N LYS A 49 -3.64 -11.65 19.90
CA LYS A 49 -3.74 -10.63 20.94
C LYS A 49 -2.37 -10.09 21.36
N ASP A 50 -1.38 -10.95 21.60
CA ASP A 50 -0.02 -10.51 21.98
C ASP A 50 0.62 -9.63 20.91
N CYS A 51 0.63 -10.09 19.66
CA CYS A 51 1.18 -9.32 18.55
C CYS A 51 0.39 -8.03 18.29
N ASN A 52 -0.91 -8.02 18.60
CA ASN A 52 -1.72 -6.80 18.56
C ASN A 52 -1.30 -5.83 19.67
N SER A 53 -1.13 -6.31 20.90
CA SER A 53 -0.66 -5.51 22.04
C SER A 53 0.73 -4.92 21.83
N GLU A 54 1.67 -5.69 21.29
CA GLU A 54 3.00 -5.19 20.91
C GLU A 54 2.91 -4.09 19.85
N TYR A 55 2.06 -4.29 18.84
CA TYR A 55 1.82 -3.28 17.80
C TYR A 55 1.24 -1.99 18.38
N GLU A 56 0.25 -2.08 19.29
CA GLU A 56 -0.33 -0.91 19.96
C GLU A 56 0.70 -0.20 20.86
N ARG A 57 1.53 -0.94 21.62
CA ARG A 57 2.63 -0.37 22.41
C ARG A 57 3.62 0.39 21.51
N LYS A 58 3.95 -0.17 20.34
CA LYS A 58 4.81 0.49 19.35
C LYS A 58 4.16 1.76 18.80
N LEU A 59 2.86 1.74 18.48
CA LEU A 59 2.14 2.95 18.04
C LEU A 59 2.16 4.04 19.12
N LYS A 60 1.91 3.68 20.38
CA LYS A 60 2.00 4.62 21.52
C LYS A 60 3.40 5.22 21.65
N ARG A 61 4.46 4.40 21.54
CA ARG A 61 5.86 4.87 21.55
C ARG A 61 6.15 5.83 20.40
N ASN A 62 5.72 5.51 19.18
CA ASN A 62 5.93 6.37 18.01
C ASN A 62 5.19 7.70 18.15
N ARG A 63 3.99 7.72 18.73
CA ARG A 63 3.27 8.97 19.05
C ARG A 63 4.06 9.85 20.02
N ARG A 64 4.62 9.27 21.09
CA ARG A 64 5.47 10.00 22.06
C ARG A 64 6.74 10.57 21.44
N LYS A 65 7.33 9.86 20.47
CA LYS A 65 8.54 10.29 19.75
C LYS A 65 8.28 11.30 18.62
N GLY A 66 7.04 11.75 18.40
CA GLY A 66 6.69 12.62 17.26
C GLY A 66 6.76 11.91 15.89
N ASP A 67 7.02 10.61 15.87
CA ASP A 67 7.20 9.78 14.67
C ASP A 67 5.86 9.27 14.10
N ALA A 68 4.77 9.50 14.83
CA ALA A 68 3.43 9.39 14.28
C ALA A 68 3.29 10.50 13.25
N ARG A 69 3.12 10.13 11.97
CA ARG A 69 2.81 11.04 10.86
C ARG A 69 1.87 12.13 11.38
N GLU A 70 2.43 13.32 11.62
CA GLU A 70 1.71 14.41 12.26
C GLU A 70 0.62 14.85 11.29
N TYR A 71 -0.59 14.37 11.53
CA TYR A 71 -1.77 14.91 10.86
C TYR A 71 -2.03 16.25 11.52
N LEU A 72 -1.26 17.27 11.10
CA LEU A 72 -1.49 18.65 11.51
C LEU A 72 -2.99 18.93 11.33
N ARG A 73 -3.61 19.36 12.42
CA ARG A 73 -5.00 19.79 12.42
C ARG A 73 -5.17 20.92 11.42
N PHE A 74 -6.41 21.18 11.04
CA PHE A 74 -6.70 22.23 10.06
C PHE A 74 -6.10 23.57 10.49
N GLU A 75 -6.27 23.94 11.75
CA GLU A 75 -5.80 25.20 12.33
C GLU A 75 -4.26 25.28 12.38
N GLN A 76 -3.57 24.15 12.47
CA GLN A 76 -2.10 24.10 12.53
C GLN A 76 -1.44 24.25 11.15
N ARG A 77 -2.21 24.15 10.06
CA ARG A 77 -1.71 24.20 8.68
C ARG A 77 -2.35 25.30 7.84
N HIS A 78 -3.19 26.15 8.44
CA HIS A 78 -3.77 27.34 7.82
C HIS A 78 -3.58 28.53 8.75
N ARG A 79 -3.32 29.69 8.18
CA ARG A 79 -3.23 30.95 8.93
C ARG A 79 -3.61 32.11 8.01
N THR A 80 -3.92 33.24 8.61
CA THR A 80 -4.07 34.50 7.87
C THR A 80 -3.00 35.46 8.35
N VAL A 81 -2.12 35.92 7.46
CA VAL A 81 -1.07 36.89 7.78
C VAL A 81 -1.28 38.12 6.90
N ARG A 82 -1.47 39.29 7.52
CA ARG A 82 -1.75 40.56 6.82
C ARG A 82 -2.92 40.43 5.82
N GLY A 83 -4.01 39.78 6.24
CA GLY A 83 -5.19 39.53 5.39
C GLY A 83 -5.05 38.41 4.36
N VAL A 84 -3.85 37.83 4.19
CA VAL A 84 -3.59 36.79 3.20
C VAL A 84 -3.74 35.40 3.80
N LYS A 85 -4.61 34.56 3.23
CA LYS A 85 -4.77 33.17 3.63
C LYS A 85 -3.59 32.33 3.14
N GLN A 86 -2.90 31.72 4.09
CA GLN A 86 -1.73 30.89 3.86
C GLN A 86 -1.95 29.48 4.38
N LYS A 87 -1.27 28.54 3.75
CA LYS A 87 -1.30 27.13 4.05
C LYS A 87 0.12 26.57 4.11
N LEU A 88 0.36 25.68 5.07
CA LEU A 88 1.63 24.97 5.22
C LEU A 88 1.72 23.82 4.21
N CYS A 89 2.77 23.82 3.38
CA CYS A 89 3.03 22.73 2.46
C CYS A 89 3.52 21.48 3.21
N SER A 90 2.79 20.37 3.11
CA SER A 90 3.17 19.10 3.76
C SER A 90 4.49 18.48 3.26
N ARG A 91 5.05 18.99 2.15
CA ARG A 91 6.28 18.49 1.50
C ARG A 91 7.50 19.34 1.83
N CYS A 92 7.49 20.63 1.46
CA CYS A 92 8.62 21.53 1.71
C CYS A 92 8.56 22.22 3.08
N LYS A 93 7.44 22.11 3.81
CA LYS A 93 7.24 22.71 5.14
C LYS A 93 7.28 24.25 5.16
N GLU A 94 7.07 24.87 4.00
CA GLU A 94 6.93 26.33 3.87
C GLU A 94 5.46 26.75 3.92
N TRP A 95 5.19 27.89 4.56
CA TRP A 95 3.91 28.59 4.46
C TRP A 95 3.83 29.32 3.13
N LYS A 96 2.78 29.04 2.35
CA LYS A 96 2.53 29.70 1.07
C LYS A 96 1.08 30.15 0.99
N ASP A 97 0.82 31.15 0.17
CA ASP A 97 -0.55 31.57 -0.14
C ASP A 97 -1.36 30.40 -0.71
N GLU A 98 -2.67 30.38 -0.44
CA GLU A 98 -3.60 29.35 -0.94
C GLU A 98 -3.54 29.16 -2.47
N SER A 99 -3.28 30.22 -3.25
CA SER A 99 -3.06 30.21 -4.70
C SER A 99 -1.89 29.32 -5.15
N HIS A 100 -0.92 29.05 -4.26
CA HIS A 100 0.20 28.17 -4.55
C HIS A 100 -0.15 26.69 -4.39
N PHE A 101 -1.40 26.36 -4.07
CA PHE A 101 -1.87 24.98 -3.91
C PHE A 101 -2.81 24.59 -5.06
N PRO A 102 -2.64 23.39 -5.65
CA PRO A 102 -3.61 22.87 -6.61
C PRO A 102 -4.98 22.65 -5.97
N ARG A 103 -6.07 22.88 -6.72
CA ARG A 103 -7.43 22.59 -6.26
C ARG A 103 -7.66 21.09 -6.06
N ASN A 104 -8.38 20.75 -5.00
CA ASN A 104 -8.88 19.41 -4.71
C ASN A 104 -10.16 19.53 -3.89
N SER A 105 -11.31 19.50 -4.57
CA SER A 105 -12.64 19.64 -3.98
C SER A 105 -13.02 18.54 -2.98
N ARG A 106 -12.24 17.44 -2.92
CA ARG A 106 -12.45 16.37 -1.93
C ARG A 106 -11.90 16.70 -0.54
N LEU A 107 -11.14 17.79 -0.39
CA LEU A 107 -10.55 18.21 0.88
C LEU A 107 -11.35 19.39 1.46
N ARG A 108 -11.36 19.50 2.80
CA ARG A 108 -12.13 20.52 3.55
C ARG A 108 -11.91 21.95 3.04
N ASP A 109 -10.67 22.29 2.73
CA ASP A 109 -10.26 23.61 2.22
C ASP A 109 -10.27 23.71 0.68
N GLY A 110 -10.67 22.65 -0.03
CA GLY A 110 -10.66 22.66 -1.50
C GLY A 110 -9.26 22.70 -2.13
N LEU A 111 -8.17 22.56 -1.34
CA LEU A 111 -6.79 22.64 -1.81
C LEU A 111 -5.98 21.40 -1.42
N CYS A 112 -5.03 21.03 -2.28
CA CYS A 112 -4.09 19.96 -2.01
C CYS A 112 -3.22 20.25 -0.78
N SER A 113 -2.72 19.19 -0.13
CA SER A 113 -1.84 19.32 1.04
C SER A 113 -0.41 19.77 0.72
N TYR A 114 -0.06 19.98 -0.54
CA TYR A 114 1.28 20.37 -0.98
C TYR A 114 1.20 21.35 -2.14
N CYS A 115 2.20 22.23 -2.24
CA CYS A 115 2.23 23.31 -3.21
C CYS A 115 2.46 22.81 -4.66
N LYS A 116 2.13 23.68 -5.63
CA LYS A 116 2.30 23.47 -7.08
C LYS A 116 3.74 23.11 -7.44
N GLU A 117 4.74 23.75 -6.83
CA GLU A 117 6.15 23.43 -7.05
C GLU A 117 6.50 21.99 -6.63
N CYS A 118 6.04 21.57 -5.45
CA CYS A 118 6.24 20.20 -4.98
C CYS A 118 5.48 19.19 -5.84
N ALA A 119 4.33 19.57 -6.41
CA ALA A 119 3.62 18.78 -7.40
C ALA A 119 4.44 18.62 -8.70
N ARG A 120 5.03 19.72 -9.21
CA ARG A 120 5.90 19.72 -10.39
C ARG A 120 7.15 18.86 -10.18
N LYS A 121 7.89 19.06 -9.09
CA LYS A 121 9.07 18.24 -8.73
C LYS A 121 8.73 16.75 -8.68
N ARG A 122 7.56 16.39 -8.13
CA ARG A 122 7.07 15.00 -8.11
C ARG A 122 6.81 14.47 -9.52
N TYR A 123 6.20 15.26 -10.38
CA TYR A 123 5.89 14.90 -11.76
C TYR A 123 7.15 14.71 -12.60
N GLU A 124 8.13 15.61 -12.49
CA GLU A 124 9.44 15.50 -13.15
C GLU A 124 10.17 14.22 -12.75
N ARG A 125 10.17 13.89 -11.44
CA ARG A 125 10.74 12.62 -10.97
C ARG A 125 10.03 11.40 -11.56
N MET A 126 8.73 11.49 -11.85
CA MET A 126 7.98 10.39 -12.49
C MET A 126 8.31 10.23 -13.97
N LYS A 127 8.72 11.31 -14.67
CA LYS A 127 9.15 11.26 -16.08
C LYS A 127 10.50 10.56 -16.28
N LYS A 128 11.42 10.65 -15.31
CA LYS A 128 12.76 10.03 -15.39
C LYS A 128 12.68 8.50 -15.57
N PRO A 129 13.66 7.88 -16.28
CA PRO A 129 13.79 6.41 -16.35
C PRO A 129 13.80 5.79 -14.94
N GLY A 130 12.97 4.77 -14.70
CA GLY A 130 12.78 4.18 -13.37
C GLY A 130 11.65 4.80 -12.53
N GLY A 131 11.08 5.94 -12.96
CA GLY A 131 9.80 6.42 -12.49
C GLY A 131 8.68 5.39 -12.74
N ARG A 132 7.56 5.51 -12.03
CA ARG A 132 6.40 4.61 -12.18
C ARG A 132 5.72 4.87 -13.53
N ARG A 133 6.35 4.48 -14.65
CA ARG A 133 5.79 4.62 -15.99
C ARG A 133 4.50 3.83 -16.06
N TYR A 134 3.43 4.51 -16.45
CA TYR A 134 2.22 3.85 -16.91
C TYR A 134 2.54 3.35 -18.33
N LEU A 135 2.91 2.08 -18.44
CA LEU A 135 3.06 1.44 -19.75
C LEU A 135 1.66 1.22 -20.31
N LYS A 136 1.44 1.59 -21.57
CA LYS A 136 0.17 1.37 -22.25
C LYS A 136 -0.08 -0.14 -22.40
N TYR A 137 -1.25 -0.51 -22.89
CA TYR A 137 -1.57 -1.92 -23.10
C TYR A 137 -0.67 -2.51 -24.18
N GLU A 138 -0.50 -1.77 -25.27
CA GLU A 138 0.26 -2.12 -26.48
C GLU A 138 1.76 -2.27 -26.15
N ASP A 139 2.31 -1.42 -25.29
CA ASP A 139 3.71 -1.51 -24.82
C ASP A 139 4.02 -2.79 -24.02
N ARG A 140 2.98 -3.58 -23.68
CA ARG A 140 3.09 -4.74 -22.80
C ARG A 140 2.51 -6.01 -23.38
N HIS A 141 1.98 -5.98 -24.60
CA HIS A 141 1.44 -7.15 -25.28
C HIS A 141 2.02 -7.20 -26.69
N ARG A 142 2.39 -8.39 -27.15
CA ARG A 142 2.84 -8.61 -28.51
C ARG A 142 2.51 -10.04 -28.93
N VAL A 143 2.55 -10.29 -30.22
CA VAL A 143 2.50 -11.64 -30.79
C VAL A 143 3.82 -11.87 -31.51
N VAL A 144 4.51 -12.95 -31.16
CA VAL A 144 5.76 -13.37 -31.82
C VAL A 144 5.56 -14.85 -32.16
N ASP A 145 5.71 -15.20 -33.43
CA ASP A 145 5.53 -16.56 -33.96
C ASP A 145 4.15 -17.16 -33.59
N GLY A 146 3.09 -16.35 -33.68
CA GLY A 146 1.72 -16.75 -33.30
C GLY A 146 1.48 -16.83 -31.78
N VAL A 147 2.51 -16.67 -30.95
CA VAL A 147 2.41 -16.77 -29.49
C VAL A 147 2.14 -15.40 -28.86
N LYS A 148 1.05 -15.29 -28.10
CA LYS A 148 0.72 -14.10 -27.31
C LYS A 148 1.67 -13.98 -26.11
N GLN A 149 2.41 -12.88 -26.08
CA GLN A 149 3.36 -12.58 -25.02
C GLN A 149 2.98 -11.30 -24.29
N LYS A 150 3.20 -11.32 -22.98
CA LYS A 150 3.03 -10.18 -22.08
C LYS A 150 4.36 -9.79 -21.42
N PHE A 151 4.59 -8.49 -21.26
CA PHE A 151 5.77 -7.96 -20.60
C PHE A 151 5.63 -8.01 -19.06
N CYS A 152 6.51 -8.76 -18.40
CA CYS A 152 6.57 -8.79 -16.93
C CYS A 152 7.22 -7.50 -16.40
N ARG A 153 6.45 -6.66 -15.69
CA ARG A 153 6.95 -5.38 -15.16
C ARG A 153 8.01 -5.51 -14.05
N LYS A 154 8.18 -6.71 -13.48
CA LYS A 154 9.11 -6.95 -12.36
C LYS A 154 10.49 -7.39 -12.85
N CYS A 155 10.56 -8.45 -13.65
CA CYS A 155 11.84 -8.89 -14.24
C CYS A 155 12.16 -8.24 -15.59
N LYS A 156 11.26 -7.40 -16.12
CA LYS A 156 11.42 -6.67 -17.39
C LYS A 156 11.68 -7.59 -18.59
N ARG A 157 11.01 -8.74 -18.63
CA ARG A 157 11.11 -9.73 -19.73
C ARG A 157 9.75 -10.03 -20.32
N TRP A 158 9.72 -10.23 -21.64
CA TRP A 158 8.58 -10.80 -22.33
C TRP A 158 8.41 -12.27 -21.95
N LYS A 159 7.16 -12.67 -21.72
CA LYS A 159 6.78 -14.02 -21.33
C LYS A 159 5.46 -14.36 -22.00
N ASP A 160 5.28 -15.63 -22.30
CA ASP A 160 3.98 -16.15 -22.70
C ASP A 160 2.88 -15.78 -21.68
N GLU A 161 1.66 -15.52 -22.14
CA GLU A 161 0.51 -15.20 -21.29
C GLU A 161 0.24 -16.27 -20.20
N THR A 162 0.50 -17.55 -20.50
CA THR A 162 0.40 -18.67 -19.55
C THR A 162 1.37 -18.56 -18.38
N ALA A 163 2.43 -17.76 -18.52
CA ALA A 163 3.40 -17.51 -17.45
C ALA A 163 2.88 -16.51 -16.41
N PHE A 164 1.64 -16.01 -16.51
CA PHE A 164 1.02 -15.06 -15.59
C PHE A 164 -0.16 -15.68 -14.83
N TYR A 165 -0.45 -15.16 -13.64
CA TYR A 165 -1.68 -15.54 -12.91
C TYR A 165 -2.87 -14.75 -13.45
N LYS A 166 -4.06 -15.35 -13.41
CA LYS A 166 -5.33 -14.69 -13.75
C LYS A 166 -5.62 -13.52 -12.80
N ASN A 167 -6.18 -12.44 -13.34
CA ASN A 167 -6.58 -11.24 -12.64
C ASN A 167 -7.79 -10.60 -13.30
N ARG A 168 -9.00 -10.95 -12.83
CA ARG A 168 -10.28 -10.45 -13.36
C ARG A 168 -10.45 -8.93 -13.39
N SER A 169 -9.64 -8.19 -12.62
CA SER A 169 -9.67 -6.73 -12.61
C SER A 169 -8.76 -6.08 -13.66
N ALA A 170 -7.95 -6.87 -14.38
CA ALA A 170 -7.10 -6.37 -15.46
C ALA A 170 -7.79 -6.57 -16.82
N LYS A 171 -7.54 -5.64 -17.76
CA LYS A 171 -8.12 -5.67 -19.12
C LYS A 171 -7.79 -6.96 -19.88
N ASP A 172 -6.55 -7.45 -19.74
CA ASP A 172 -6.07 -8.71 -20.32
C ASP A 172 -6.40 -9.95 -19.47
N GLY A 173 -7.05 -9.77 -18.31
CA GLY A 173 -7.30 -10.87 -17.39
C GLY A 173 -6.05 -11.47 -16.73
N LEU A 174 -4.88 -10.82 -16.82
CA LEU A 174 -3.58 -11.32 -16.32
C LEU A 174 -2.94 -10.37 -15.30
N LYS A 175 -2.04 -10.89 -14.46
CA LYS A 175 -1.23 -10.07 -13.56
C LYS A 175 -0.15 -9.29 -14.33
N ASP A 176 0.29 -8.17 -13.76
CA ASP A 176 1.39 -7.35 -14.31
C ASP A 176 2.77 -8.02 -14.21
N TRP A 177 2.91 -9.07 -13.40
CA TRP A 177 4.15 -9.81 -13.16
C TRP A 177 3.93 -11.30 -13.38
N CYS A 178 4.94 -11.99 -13.91
CA CYS A 178 4.88 -13.43 -14.16
C CYS A 178 4.86 -14.22 -12.84
N LYS A 179 4.40 -15.48 -12.90
CA LYS A 179 4.28 -16.41 -11.77
C LYS A 179 5.57 -16.49 -10.95
N LYS A 180 6.74 -16.61 -11.61
CA LYS A 180 8.06 -16.61 -10.95
C LYS A 180 8.32 -15.33 -10.15
N CYS A 181 7.98 -14.18 -10.72
CA CYS A 181 8.11 -12.88 -10.05
C CYS A 181 7.06 -12.64 -8.95
N SER A 182 5.90 -13.29 -9.05
CA SER A 182 4.87 -13.26 -8.00
C SER A 182 5.27 -14.09 -6.78
N TYR A 183 6.03 -15.18 -6.98
CA TYR A 183 6.41 -16.09 -5.91
C TYR A 183 7.66 -15.67 -5.12
N THR A 184 8.39 -14.62 -5.52
CA THR A 184 9.55 -14.19 -4.73
C THR A 184 9.09 -13.84 -3.30
N PRO A 185 9.58 -14.51 -2.26
CA PRO A 185 9.39 -14.05 -0.88
C PRO A 185 9.91 -12.62 -0.83
N THR A 186 9.14 -11.69 -0.29
CA THR A 186 9.67 -10.37 0.02
C THR A 186 10.68 -10.53 1.14
N GLY A 187 11.92 -10.90 0.79
CA GLY A 187 13.04 -11.01 1.70
C GLY A 187 13.41 -9.63 2.24
N LYS A 188 12.72 -9.22 3.29
CA LYS A 188 13.23 -8.53 4.48
C LYS A 188 12.24 -8.82 5.60
N SER A 189 12.28 -10.03 6.15
CA SER A 189 11.93 -10.18 7.57
C SER A 189 12.82 -9.16 8.30
N ARG A 190 12.21 -8.31 9.13
CA ARG A 190 13.00 -7.53 10.08
C ARG A 190 13.77 -8.57 10.90
N LYS A 191 15.08 -8.65 10.72
CA LYS A 191 15.96 -9.35 11.66
C LYS A 191 15.60 -8.80 13.04
N LYS A 192 15.20 -9.69 13.93
CA LYS A 192 15.07 -9.39 15.35
C LYS A 192 16.47 -9.49 15.95
#